data_AF-F4PC41-F1
#
_entry.id   AF-F4PC41-F1
#
_cell.length_a   1.000
_cell.length_b   1.000
_cell.length_c   1.000
_cell.angle_alpha   90.00
_cell.angle_beta   90.00
_cell.angle_gamma   90.00
#
_symmetry.space_group_name_H-M   'P 1'
#
loop_
_entity.id
_entity.type
_entity.pdbx_description
1 polymer ?
#
loop_
_entity_poly.entity_id
_entity_poly.type
_entity_poly.pdbx_seq_one_letter_code
_entity_poly.pdbx_strand_id
1 'polypeptide(L)' 'MKLDDVMKELIQHLEDLKLLTTDAQLYKADEIWDKLHVLILELEEQNRNQSNEVYYSVFENGVQ' A
#
# COMPACT_ATOMS: atom_id res chain seq x y z
N MET A 1 -5.69 -1.09 7.58
CA MET A 1 -6.64 0.00 7.19
C MET A 1 -7.63 -0.53 6.15
N LYS A 2 -8.68 0.21 5.76
CA LYS A 2 -9.45 -0.17 4.56
C LYS A 2 -8.63 0.15 3.31
N LEU A 3 -8.78 -0.66 2.25
CA LEU A 3 -8.09 -0.46 0.98
C LEU A 3 -8.25 0.97 0.43
N ASP A 4 -9.47 1.52 0.52
CA ASP A 4 -9.77 2.89 0.08
C ASP A 4 -8.96 3.97 0.83
N ASP A 5 -8.76 3.79 2.15
CA ASP A 5 -7.97 4.71 2.95
C ASP A 5 -6.48 4.64 2.57
N VAL A 6 -5.96 3.42 2.40
CA VAL A 6 -4.56 3.19 2.00
C VAL A 6 -4.27 3.76 0.61
N MET A 7 -5.19 3.59 -0.34
CA MET A 7 -5.04 4.13 -1.69
C MET A 7 -5.07 5.67 -1.72
N LYS A 8 -5.92 6.30 -0.91
CA LYS A 8 -5.96 7.77 -0.78
C LYS A 8 -4.65 8.30 -0.21
N GLU A 9 -4.12 7.66 0.83
CA GLU A 9 -2.87 8.07 1.45
C GLU A 9 -1.67 7.87 0.51
N LEU A 10 -1.63 6.76 -0.22
CA LEU A 10 -0.61 6.49 -1.24
C LEU A 10 -0.57 7.59 -2.31
N ILE A 11 -1.74 7.99 -2.83
CA ILE A 11 -1.85 9.05 -3.84
C ILE A 11 -1.34 10.38 -3.26
N GLN A 12 -1.72 10.73 -2.04
CA GLN A 12 -1.28 11.98 -1.40
C GLN A 12 0.24 12.05 -1.27
N HIS A 13 0.89 10.99 -0.79
CA HIS A 13 2.36 10.99 -0.64
C HIS A 13 3.10 11.04 -1.99
N LEU A 14 2.53 10.45 -3.04
CA LEU A 14 3.07 10.58 -4.41
C LEU A 14 2.95 12.01 -4.95
N GLU A 15 1.84 12.70 -4.63
CA GLU A 15 1.69 14.13 -4.95
C GLU A 15 2.67 14.99 -4.16
N ASP A 16 2.89 14.69 -2.88
CA ASP A 16 3.85 15.39 -2.04
C ASP A 16 5.28 15.22 -2.58
N LEU A 17 5.68 14.02 -3.01
CA LEU A 17 6.96 13.77 -3.68
C LEU A 17 7.10 14.60 -4.97
N LYS A 18 6.04 14.71 -5.77
CA LYS A 18 6.06 15.50 -7.02
C LYS A 18 6.27 16.99 -6.76
N LEU A 19 5.84 17.51 -5.61
CA LEU A 19 6.04 18.90 -5.21
C LEU A 19 7.46 19.17 -4.68
N LEU A 20 8.22 18.13 -4.33
CA LEU A 20 9.63 18.23 -3.96
C LEU A 20 10.51 18.41 -5.20
N THR A 21 10.57 19.65 -5.69
CA THR A 21 11.23 20.02 -6.96
C THR A 21 12.67 20.52 -6.79
N THR A 22 13.20 20.56 -5.56
CA THR A 22 14.53 21.13 -5.28
C THR A 22 15.42 20.15 -4.52
N ASP A 23 16.68 20.01 -4.96
CA ASP A 23 17.69 19.10 -4.38
C ASP A 23 17.89 19.30 -2.86
N ALA A 24 17.59 20.48 -2.32
CA ALA A 24 17.63 20.80 -0.89
C ALA A 24 16.55 20.08 -0.04
N GLN A 25 15.63 19.32 -0.66
CA GLN A 25 14.54 18.63 0.02
C GLN A 25 14.70 17.11 0.08
N LEU A 26 15.91 16.60 -0.20
CA LEU A 26 16.25 15.16 -0.13
C LEU A 26 15.80 14.49 1.18
N TYR A 27 16.00 15.14 2.33
CA TYR A 27 15.57 14.58 3.62
C TYR A 27 14.04 14.43 3.73
N LYS A 28 13.27 15.34 3.11
CA LYS A 28 11.81 15.22 3.05
C LYS A 28 11.37 14.12 2.10
N ALA A 29 12.10 13.95 0.99
CA ALA A 29 11.83 12.86 0.06
C ALA A 29 12.05 11.51 0.75
N ASP A 30 13.10 11.38 1.56
CA ASP A 30 13.40 10.18 2.35
C ASP A 30 12.27 9.87 3.36
N GLU A 31 11.81 10.88 4.11
CA GLU A 31 10.66 10.74 5.02
C GLU A 31 9.36 10.31 4.33
N ILE A 32 9.12 10.79 3.10
CA ILE A 32 7.94 10.39 2.33
C ILE A 32 8.13 8.96 1.78
N TRP A 33 9.34 8.59 1.36
CA TRP A 33 9.65 7.24 0.93
C TRP A 33 9.42 6.21 2.03
N ASP A 34 9.81 6.50 3.27
CA ASP A 34 9.55 5.62 4.42
C ASP A 34 8.05 5.37 4.62
N LYS A 35 7.23 6.43 4.50
CA LYS A 35 5.77 6.33 4.62
C LYS A 35 5.16 5.52 3.48
N LEU A 36 5.61 5.76 2.25
CA LEU A 36 5.19 5.00 1.07
C LEU A 36 5.54 3.51 1.22
N HIS A 37 6.71 3.19 1.75
CA HIS A 37 7.13 1.81 1.96
C HIS A 37 6.19 1.08 2.92
N VAL A 38 5.80 1.72 4.03
CA VAL A 38 4.82 1.16 4.97
C VAL A 38 3.46 0.91 4.30
N LEU A 39 2.97 1.86 3.51
CA LEU A 39 1.69 1.71 2.80
C LEU A 39 1.71 0.58 1.77
N ILE A 40 2.83 0.41 1.05
CA ILE A 40 3.00 -0.69 0.10
C ILE A 40 2.97 -2.04 0.82
N LEU A 41 3.67 -2.16 1.95
CA LEU A 41 3.65 -3.40 2.74
C LEU A 41 2.25 -3.74 3.26
N GLU A 42 1.48 -2.74 3.69
CA GLU A 42 0.08 -2.91 4.10
C GLU A 42 -0.79 -3.41 2.93
N LEU A 43 -0.60 -2.88 1.71
CA LEU A 43 -1.29 -3.34 0.50
C LEU A 43 -0.93 -4.79 0.13
N GLU A 44 0.35 -5.13 0.20
CA GLU A 44 0.79 -6.51 -0.06
C GLU A 44 0.18 -7.49 0.94
N GLU A 45 0.10 -7.11 2.22
CA GLU A 45 -0.48 -7.93 3.26
C GLU A 45 -1.97 -8.12 3.06
N GLN A 46 -2.71 -7.05 2.72
CA GLN A 46 -4.11 -7.15 2.37
C GLN A 46 -4.34 -8.06 1.15
N ASN A 47 -3.50 -7.96 0.13
CA ASN A 47 -3.58 -8.81 -1.06
C ASN A 47 -3.30 -10.29 -0.73
N ARG A 48 -2.29 -10.57 0.09
CA ARG A 48 -1.99 -11.93 0.58
C ARG A 48 -3.17 -12.51 1.35
N ASN A 49 -3.74 -11.75 2.27
CA ASN A 49 -4.88 -12.20 3.08
C ASN A 49 -6.13 -12.44 2.23
N GLN A 50 -6.41 -11.56 1.27
CA GLN A 50 -7.52 -11.76 0.33
C GLN A 50 -7.31 -13.00 -0.55
N SER A 51 -6.07 -13.24 -1.01
CA SER A 51 -5.76 -14.46 -1.79
C SER A 51 -5.93 -15.73 -0.96
N ASN A 52 -5.56 -15.70 0.33
CA ASN A 52 -5.74 -16.84 1.23
C ASN A 52 -7.23 -17.12 1.47
N GLU A 53 -8.04 -16.10 1.73
CA GLU A 53 -9.49 -16.24 1.88
C GLU A 53 -10.16 -16.85 0.64
N VAL A 54 -9.75 -16.41 -0.56
CA VAL A 54 -10.22 -16.99 -1.83
C VAL A 54 -9.79 -18.44 -1.97
N TYR A 55 -8.54 -18.78 -1.64
CA TYR A 55 -8.05 -20.16 -1.71
C TYR A 55 -8.83 -21.12 -0.80
N TYR A 56 -9.03 -20.75 0.47
CA TYR A 56 -9.80 -21.58 1.42
C TYR A 56 -11.26 -21.71 1.01
N SER A 57 -11.90 -20.63 0.55
CA SER A 57 -13.30 -20.71 0.10
C SER A 57 -13.48 -21.61 -1.13
N VAL A 58 -12.54 -21.61 -2.08
CA VAL A 58 -12.59 -22.52 -3.24
C VAL A 58 -12.34 -23.97 -2.82
N PHE A 59 -11.41 -24.21 -1.89
CA PHE A 59 -11.14 -25.54 -1.37
C PHE A 59 -12.35 -26.13 -0.63
N GLU A 60 -13.02 -25.35 0.23
CA GLU A 60 -14.20 -25.80 0.96
C GLU A 60 -15.42 -26.06 0.03
N ASN A 61 -15.62 -25.23 -0.99
CA ASN A 61 -16.75 -25.38 -1.92
C ASN A 61 -16.52 -26.47 -3.00
N GLY A 62 -15.27 -26.89 -3.24
CA GLY A 62 -14.93 -27.95 -4.20
C GLY A 62 -14.93 -29.38 -3.63
N VAL A 63 -15.15 -29.53 -2.32
CA VAL A 63 -15.15 -30.83 -1.61
C VAL A 63 -16.57 -31.34 -1.31
N GLN A 64 -17.62 -30.66 -1.80
CA GLN A 64 -19.00 -31.18 -1.85
C GLN A 64 -19.29 -31.89 -3.18
#